data_AF-A0A399Z9S0-F1
#
_entry.id   AF-A0A399Z9S0-F1
#
_cell.length_a   1.000
_cell.length_b   1.000
_cell.length_c   1.000
_cell.angle_alpha   90.00
_cell.angle_beta   90.00
_cell.angle_gamma   90.00
#
_symmetry.space_group_name_H-M   'P 1'
#
loop_
_entity.id
_entity.type
_entity.pdbx_description
1 polymer ?
#
loop_
_entity_poly.entity_id
_entity_poly.type
_entity_poly.pdbx_seq_one_letter_code
_entity_poly.pdbx_strand_id
1 'polypeptide(L)'
;MLDGFPRTIPQAQALDEILTELHRPLSAVIDLRLSVSEAVHRLGGRRICYGNGPDEIIHINDEAAIARCLERGGLLVQRPDDLPNVIVKRLAVYEAETEPLINYYRARGIAHRVDASGER
;
A
#
# COMPACT_ATOMS: atom_id res chain seq x y z
N MET A 1 -9.62 3.29 -10.57
CA MET A 1 -8.32 2.74 -10.15
C MET A 1 -8.60 1.75 -9.03
N LEU A 2 -8.08 0.52 -9.13
CA LEU A 2 -8.22 -0.49 -8.09
C LEU A 2 -6.94 -0.47 -7.25
N ASP A 3 -7.11 -0.39 -5.93
CA ASP A 3 -6.00 -0.40 -4.97
C ASP A 3 -6.21 -1.53 -3.96
N GLY A 4 -5.24 -2.43 -3.88
CA GLY A 4 -5.29 -3.59 -2.98
C GLY A 4 -6.23 -4.73 -3.41
N PHE A 5 -6.76 -4.69 -4.63
CA PHE A 5 -7.52 -5.77 -5.27
C PHE A 5 -7.17 -5.84 -6.76
N PRO A 6 -7.01 -7.04 -7.35
CA PRO A 6 -7.09 -8.37 -6.74
C PRO A 6 -5.84 -8.73 -5.91
N ARG A 7 -5.95 -9.75 -5.06
CA ARG A 7 -4.84 -10.29 -4.25
C ARG A 7 -4.47 -11.74 -4.57
N THR A 8 -5.31 -12.43 -5.34
CA THR A 8 -5.09 -13.83 -5.73
C THR A 8 -5.39 -14.02 -7.22
N ILE A 9 -4.86 -15.10 -7.80
CA ILE A 9 -5.12 -15.45 -9.21
C ILE A 9 -6.61 -15.66 -9.49
N PRO A 10 -7.40 -16.38 -8.66
CA PRO A 10 -8.84 -16.51 -8.90
C PRO A 10 -9.58 -15.17 -8.90
N GLN A 11 -9.17 -14.23 -8.04
CA GLN A 11 -9.75 -12.87 -8.04
C GLN A 11 -9.39 -12.09 -9.31
N ALA A 12 -8.17 -12.27 -9.82
CA ALA A 12 -7.73 -11.65 -11.07
C ALA A 12 -8.54 -12.15 -12.26
N GLN A 13 -8.73 -13.48 -12.36
CA GLN A 13 -9.53 -14.10 -13.41
C GLN A 13 -10.99 -13.62 -13.36
N ALA A 14 -11.61 -13.61 -12.17
CA ALA A 14 -12.96 -13.11 -12.00
C ALA A 14 -13.09 -11.62 -12.37
N LEU A 15 -12.08 -10.81 -12.01
CA LEU A 15 -12.04 -9.40 -12.42
C LEU A 15 -11.95 -9.25 -13.94
N ASP A 16 -11.12 -10.06 -14.60
CA ASP A 16 -10.96 -10.02 -16.06
C ASP A 16 -12.25 -10.41 -16.80
N GLU A 17 -12.98 -11.40 -16.29
CA GLU A 17 -14.29 -11.79 -16.83
C GLU A 17 -15.28 -10.63 -16.76
N ILE A 18 -15.44 -10.02 -15.58
CA ILE A 18 -16.33 -8.87 -15.35
C ILE A 18 -15.94 -7.70 -16.27
N LEU A 19 -14.65 -7.39 -16.37
CA LEU A 19 -14.18 -6.28 -17.19
C LEU A 19 -14.34 -6.53 -18.69
N THR A 20 -14.28 -7.79 -19.12
CA THR A 20 -14.54 -8.19 -20.50
C THR A 20 -16.01 -7.98 -20.85
N GLU A 21 -16.94 -8.41 -19.99
CA GLU A 21 -18.38 -8.17 -20.18
C GLU A 21 -18.71 -6.68 -20.24
N LEU A 22 -18.03 -5.88 -19.41
CA LEU A 22 -18.18 -4.42 -19.38
C LEU A 22 -17.46 -3.70 -20.52
N HIS A 23 -16.75 -4.41 -21.41
CA HIS A 23 -15.94 -3.84 -22.49
C HIS A 23 -14.91 -2.82 -21.99
N ARG A 24 -14.32 -3.09 -20.81
CA ARG A 24 -13.37 -2.21 -20.11
C ARG A 24 -12.15 -3.00 -19.61
N PRO A 25 -11.32 -3.55 -20.51
CA PRO A 25 -10.16 -4.35 -20.10
C PRO A 25 -9.17 -3.52 -19.27
N LEU A 26 -8.43 -4.20 -18.38
CA LEU A 26 -7.32 -3.59 -17.65
C LEU A 26 -6.26 -3.09 -18.64
N SER A 27 -5.92 -1.81 -18.52
CA SER A 27 -4.88 -1.19 -19.36
C SER A 27 -3.48 -1.33 -18.76
N ALA A 28 -3.38 -1.36 -17.42
CA ALA A 28 -2.11 -1.41 -16.71
C ALA A 28 -2.28 -1.94 -15.29
N VAL A 29 -1.23 -2.57 -14.78
CA VAL A 29 -1.03 -2.96 -13.39
C VAL A 29 0.30 -2.37 -12.94
N ILE A 30 0.31 -1.60 -11.86
CA ILE A 30 1.51 -0.94 -11.35
C ILE A 30 2.05 -1.71 -10.14
N ASP A 31 3.23 -2.30 -10.31
CA ASP A 31 3.98 -3.01 -9.28
C ASP A 31 4.96 -2.04 -8.61
N LEU A 32 4.52 -1.43 -7.51
CA LEU A 32 5.30 -0.47 -6.71
C LEU A 32 6.30 -1.23 -5.83
N ARG A 33 7.59 -1.13 -6.15
CA ARG A 33 8.65 -1.81 -5.41
C ARG A 33 9.37 -0.87 -4.46
N LEU A 34 9.65 -1.37 -3.27
CA LEU A 34 10.33 -0.66 -2.20
C LEU A 34 11.21 -1.65 -1.44
N SER A 35 12.36 -1.20 -0.94
CA SER A 35 13.18 -2.05 -0.07
C SER A 35 12.45 -2.34 1.25
N VAL A 36 12.73 -3.49 1.85
CA VAL A 36 12.15 -3.88 3.15
C VAL A 36 12.48 -2.83 4.22
N SER A 37 13.71 -2.31 4.22
CA SER A 37 14.13 -1.28 5.18
C SER A 37 13.31 0.00 5.03
N GLU A 38 13.07 0.45 3.80
CA GLU A 38 12.30 1.66 3.53
C GLU A 38 10.81 1.46 3.83
N ALA A 39 10.26 0.28 3.54
CA ALA A 39 8.90 -0.07 3.93
C ALA A 39 8.72 -0.09 5.45
N VAL A 40 9.68 -0.66 6.20
CA VAL A 40 9.70 -0.65 7.66
C VAL A 40 9.83 0.78 8.20
N HIS A 41 10.66 1.62 7.59
CA HIS A 41 10.80 3.02 7.97
C HIS A 41 9.47 3.77 7.83
N ARG A 42 8.86 3.74 6.63
CA ARG A 42 7.62 4.46 6.33
C ARG A 42 6.43 3.99 7.16
N LEU A 43 6.21 2.67 7.21
CA LEU A 43 5.07 2.10 7.92
C LEU A 43 5.29 2.21 9.43
N GLY A 44 6.50 1.94 9.93
CA GLY A 44 6.82 2.05 11.35
C GLY A 44 6.70 3.47 11.90
N GLY A 45 6.97 4.47 11.07
CA GLY A 45 6.78 5.87 11.42
C GLY A 45 5.35 6.40 11.22
N ARG A 46 4.44 5.63 10.64
CA ARG A 46 3.07 6.09 10.40
C ARG A 46 2.28 6.23 11.71
N ARG A 47 1.56 7.33 11.85
CA ARG A 47 0.59 7.58 12.91
C ARG A 47 -0.74 8.03 12.29
N ILE A 48 -1.83 7.73 12.98
CA ILE A 48 -3.12 8.34 12.73
C ILE A 48 -3.33 9.37 13.84
N CYS A 49 -3.60 10.62 13.46
CA CYS A 49 -4.03 11.65 14.39
C CYS A 49 -5.54 11.61 14.55
N TYR A 50 -6.03 11.14 15.70
CA TYR A 50 -7.44 11.21 16.09
C TYR A 50 -7.72 12.47 16.92
N GLY A 51 -8.94 13.00 16.94
CA GLY A 51 -9.32 14.08 17.87
C GLY A 51 -10.24 15.12 17.24
N ASN A 52 -10.07 16.39 17.63
CA ASN A 52 -10.89 17.49 17.11
C ASN A 52 -10.47 17.82 15.67
N GLY A 53 -11.08 17.14 14.70
CA GLY A 53 -10.84 17.34 13.27
C GLY A 53 -10.89 16.01 12.51
N PRO A 54 -10.68 16.05 11.18
CA PRO A 54 -10.57 14.82 10.40
C PRO A 54 -9.34 14.03 10.81
N ASP A 55 -9.48 12.71 10.79
CA ASP A 55 -8.37 11.78 10.96
C ASP A 55 -7.34 12.03 9.86
N GLU A 56 -6.07 12.17 10.25
CA GLU A 56 -4.97 12.43 9.33
C GLU A 56 -3.90 11.35 9.51
N ILE A 57 -3.38 10.84 8.39
CA ILE A 57 -2.20 9.98 8.39
C ILE A 57 -0.97 10.88 8.38
N ILE A 58 -0.13 10.76 9.39
CA ILE A 58 1.12 11.53 9.51
C ILE A 58 2.31 10.59 9.71
N HIS A 59 3.52 11.11 9.52
CA HIS A 59 4.75 10.38 9.82
C HIS A 59 5.44 11.00 11.03
N ILE A 60 6.11 10.19 11.86
CA ILE A 60 6.86 10.69 13.04
C ILE A 60 8.00 11.66 12.71
N ASN A 61 8.41 11.74 11.44
CA ASN A 61 9.44 12.67 10.97
C ASN A 61 8.83 14.01 10.47
N ASP A 62 7.51 14.13 10.42
CA ASP A 62 6.82 15.38 10.08
C ASP A 62 6.44 16.11 11.38
N GLU A 63 7.41 16.85 11.92
CA GLU A 63 7.25 17.62 13.17
C GLU A 63 6.11 18.63 13.08
N ALA A 64 5.90 19.23 11.90
CA ALA A 64 4.82 20.19 11.68
C ALA A 64 3.45 19.50 11.74
N ALA A 65 3.30 18.31 11.16
CA ALA A 65 2.06 17.55 11.25
C ALA A 65 1.78 17.05 12.68
N ILE A 66 2.83 16.63 13.40
CA ILE A 66 2.73 16.28 14.81
C ILE A 66 2.25 17.49 15.63
N ALA A 67 2.88 18.66 15.47
CA ALA A 67 2.49 19.86 16.19
C ALA A 67 1.03 20.24 15.93
N ARG A 68 0.61 20.27 14.65
CA ARG A 68 -0.80 20.54 14.27
C ARG A 68 -1.78 19.56 14.92
N CYS A 69 -1.42 18.28 15.00
CA CYS A 69 -2.24 17.27 15.65
C CYS A 69 -2.38 17.54 17.16
N LEU A 70 -1.30 17.88 17.84
CA LEU A 70 -1.30 18.11 19.29
C LEU A 70 -2.00 19.44 19.66
N GLU A 71 -1.80 20.50 18.87
CA GLU A 71 -2.43 21.82 19.08
C GLU A 71 -3.96 21.77 19.03
N ARG A 72 -4.53 20.90 18.19
CA ARG A 72 -5.98 20.66 18.15
C ARG A 72 -6.48 19.71 19.26
N GLY A 73 -5.61 19.27 20.16
CA GLY A 73 -5.92 18.30 21.22
C GLY A 73 -6.05 16.86 20.71
N GLY A 74 -5.42 16.54 19.59
CA GLY A 74 -5.44 15.21 18.99
C GLY A 74 -4.47 14.21 19.64
N LEU A 75 -4.73 12.93 19.38
CA LEU A 75 -3.93 11.80 19.84
C LEU A 75 -3.29 11.10 18.64
N LEU A 76 -1.98 10.89 18.73
CA LEU A 76 -1.23 10.11 17.76
C LEU A 76 -1.27 8.63 18.11
N VAL A 77 -1.86 7.83 17.22
CA VAL A 77 -1.99 6.39 17.42
C VAL A 77 -1.24 5.66 16.31
N GLN A 78 -0.39 4.71 16.70
CA GLN A 78 0.21 3.77 15.75
C GLN A 78 -0.75 2.61 15.52
N ARG A 79 -0.89 2.19 14.26
CA ARG A 79 -1.70 1.00 13.95
C ARG A 79 -0.98 -0.27 14.40
N PRO A 80 -1.69 -1.31 14.87
CA PRO A 80 -1.06 -2.58 15.26
C PRO A 80 -0.27 -3.25 14.12
N ASP A 81 -0.69 -3.05 12.87
CA ASP A 81 -0.06 -3.63 11.69
C ASP A 81 1.15 -2.85 11.17
N ASP A 82 1.48 -1.72 11.82
CA ASP A 82 2.64 -0.87 11.57
C ASP A 82 3.80 -1.14 12.56
N LEU A 83 3.72 -2.23 13.34
CA LEU A 83 4.85 -2.68 14.16
C LEU A 83 5.91 -3.35 13.28
N PRO A 84 7.23 -3.12 13.51
CA PRO A 84 8.29 -3.60 12.62
C PRO A 84 8.25 -5.11 12.32
N ASN A 85 8.02 -5.94 13.34
CA ASN A 85 7.91 -7.39 13.19
C ASN A 85 6.67 -7.80 12.36
N VAL A 86 5.58 -7.05 12.49
CA VAL A 86 4.35 -7.30 11.71
C VAL A 86 4.55 -6.85 10.26
N ILE A 87 5.20 -5.71 10.02
CA ILE A 87 5.53 -5.22 8.68
C ILE A 87 6.39 -6.23 7.93
N VAL A 88 7.47 -6.71 8.53
CA VAL A 88 8.36 -7.71 7.91
C VAL A 88 7.59 -8.99 7.56
N LYS A 89 6.76 -9.48 8.47
CA LYS A 89 5.92 -10.66 8.21
C LYS A 89 4.95 -10.43 7.05
N ARG A 90 4.30 -9.26 7.01
CA ARG A 90 3.36 -8.89 5.93
C ARG A 90 4.07 -8.77 4.58
N LEU A 91 5.28 -8.24 4.54
CA LEU A 91 6.08 -8.16 3.31
C LEU A 91 6.45 -9.55 2.81
N ALA A 92 6.86 -10.47 3.69
CA ALA A 92 7.14 -11.85 3.29
C ALA A 92 5.90 -12.56 2.72
N VAL A 93 4.72 -12.36 3.33
CA VAL A 93 3.45 -12.89 2.80
C VAL A 93 3.12 -12.24 1.45
N TYR A 94 3.29 -10.93 1.33
CA TYR A 94 3.08 -10.20 0.08
C TYR A 94 3.96 -10.75 -1.04
N GLU A 95 5.25 -10.98 -0.79
CA GLU A 95 6.15 -11.59 -1.78
C GLU A 95 5.69 -12.99 -2.19
N ALA A 96 5.29 -13.83 -1.24
CA ALA A 96 4.85 -15.20 -1.53
C ALA A 96 3.53 -15.26 -2.30
N GLU A 97 2.56 -14.40 -1.96
CA GLU A 97 1.20 -14.47 -2.49
C GLU A 97 0.97 -13.53 -3.69
N THR A 98 1.66 -12.38 -3.72
CA THR A 98 1.44 -11.34 -4.74
C THR A 98 2.40 -11.49 -5.93
N GLU A 99 3.61 -12.03 -5.75
CA GLU A 99 4.53 -12.24 -6.89
C GLU A 99 3.91 -13.14 -7.99
N PRO A 100 3.20 -14.24 -7.67
CA PRO A 100 2.47 -15.01 -8.68
C PRO A 100 1.44 -14.17 -9.45
N LEU A 101 0.75 -13.25 -8.76
CA LEU A 101 -0.24 -12.36 -9.37
C LEU A 101 0.41 -11.30 -10.29
N ILE A 102 1.56 -10.74 -9.88
CA ILE A 102 2.32 -9.85 -10.75
C ILE A 102 2.80 -10.61 -11.99
N ASN A 103 3.27 -11.86 -11.84
CA ASN A 103 3.68 -12.69 -12.97
C ASN A 103 2.53 -12.97 -13.93
N TYR A 104 1.31 -13.21 -13.41
CA TYR A 104 0.11 -13.37 -14.22
C TYR A 104 -0.17 -12.15 -15.11
N TYR A 105 -0.08 -10.94 -14.55
CA TYR A 105 -0.25 -9.71 -15.35
C TYR A 105 0.95 -9.37 -16.24
N ARG A 106 2.16 -9.78 -15.85
CA ARG A 106 3.38 -9.63 -16.66
C ARG A 106 3.33 -10.49 -17.92
N ALA A 107 2.82 -11.72 -17.82
CA ALA A 107 2.60 -12.60 -18.97
C ALA A 107 1.62 -12.00 -20.00
N ARG A 108 0.76 -11.08 -19.57
CA ARG A 108 -0.18 -10.33 -20.43
C ARG A 108 0.37 -9.00 -20.94
N GLY A 109 1.60 -8.63 -20.57
CA GLY A 109 2.25 -7.41 -21.02
C GLY A 109 1.70 -6.11 -20.41
N ILE A 110 0.88 -6.19 -19.35
CA ILE A 110 0.26 -5.00 -18.72
C ILE A 110 0.82 -4.67 -17.34
N ALA A 111 1.77 -5.45 -16.82
CA ALA A 111 2.41 -5.16 -15.54
C ALA A 111 3.66 -4.28 -15.71
N HIS A 112 3.68 -3.15 -15.01
CA HIS A 112 4.77 -2.19 -15.01
C HIS A 112 5.37 -2.09 -13.62
N ARG A 113 6.66 -2.39 -13.50
CA ARG A 113 7.40 -2.19 -12.26
C ARG A 113 7.81 -0.73 -12.13
N VAL A 114 7.59 -0.15 -10.97
CA VAL A 114 7.95 1.23 -10.64
C VAL A 114 8.65 1.25 -9.28
N ASP A 115 9.77 1.95 -9.19
CA ASP A 115 10.42 2.21 -7.90
C ASP A 115 9.57 3.21 -7.10
N ALA A 116 9.19 2.80 -5.89
CA ALA A 116 8.37 3.57 -4.97
C ALA A 116 9.19 4.28 -3.88
N SER A 117 10.53 4.25 -3.97
CA SER A 117 11.44 5.01 -3.09
C SER A 117 11.15 6.51 -3.15
N GLY A 118 10.64 7.03 -4.26
CA GLY A 118 10.31 8.44 -4.41
C GLY A 118 11.55 9.35 -4.41
N GLU A 119 12.75 8.78 -4.55
CA GLU A 119 13.94 9.55 -4.89
C GLU A 119 13.77 10.09 -6.32
N ARG A 120 13.94 11.40 -6.48
CA ARG A 120 13.88 12.09 -7.78
C ARG A 120 15.21 11.98 -8.51
#